data_AF-A0A653XQ03-F1
#
_entry.id   AF-A0A653XQ03-F1
#
_cell.length_a   1.000
_cell.length_b   1.000
_cell.length_c   1.000
_cell.angle_alpha   90.00
_cell.angle_beta   90.00
_cell.angle_gamma   90.00
#
_symmetry.space_group_name_H-M   'P 1'
#
loop_
_entity.id
_entity.type
_entity.pdbx_description
1 polymer ?
#
loop_
_entity_poly.entity_id
_entity_poly.type
_entity_poly.pdbx_seq_one_letter_code
_entity_poly.pdbx_strand_id
1 'polypeptide(L)'
;MALEVDANQSFIIYGAGMLGRIMQANLLNQGMQVDCFLDQRAKTIGNVGNIPVHTPDDPQLSNLQKRLPVILAVSDYFAHETLAEVLFRYGFTLLIFKRDLIGGEQRHAVNALYDRLFEGGRLAGMHVEPYLPQIRETMPFQAPLSEENGAITAYLPISLLFRSPRRAWSYSPERHVLHDTSPDPTAHWTLEDYPFYLNDPLCELFDSLRTGRGLQMAPVARHNMKLRERVFSVDNVLAGEMAARYVSHFQHMTKAFSLDPAFFVRHPAQVKWHERGYFFILDGNTRLAFLFSQGLTHVPCRMSAEDYWQWLKAPGLTEVTDYLQAHADVQVPTPIPHADFYPLPSQHENARRTALEAILDFLIGQDVALSRMRFADLRAGAGHFAQGLRRLGIEMTALEPDSVLFGLLQRLNVLLKCADIHCVEADWRTRELSRHDGVLLIDCVASPDPLSVKEIKQLDEMTASYLFYESFGLEEAEHVLAHSSFDTYCLLNESVRFGTVRYLVVFARTFQDKGIKGAIR
;
A
#
# COMPACT_ATOMS: atom_id res chain seq x y z
N MET A 1 -23.68 -4.72 25.63
CA MET A 1 -24.99 -4.14 26.01
C MET A 1 -24.84 -2.64 25.91
N ALA A 2 -25.77 -1.95 25.23
CA ALA A 2 -25.74 -0.50 25.09
C ALA A 2 -25.75 0.19 26.46
N LEU A 3 -24.97 1.26 26.60
CA LEU A 3 -25.00 2.13 27.79
C LEU A 3 -25.93 3.31 27.50
N GLU A 4 -26.95 3.53 28.33
CA GLU A 4 -27.68 4.79 28.33
C GLU A 4 -26.91 5.83 29.14
N VAL A 5 -26.64 7.00 28.55
CA VAL A 5 -25.94 8.11 29.20
C VAL A 5 -26.87 8.76 30.22
N ASP A 6 -26.50 8.68 31.50
CA ASP A 6 -27.19 9.41 32.57
C ASP A 6 -26.56 10.78 32.84
N ALA A 7 -27.22 11.60 33.66
CA ALA A 7 -26.77 12.96 33.97
C ALA A 7 -25.47 13.05 34.79
N ASN A 8 -25.05 11.96 35.43
CA ASN A 8 -23.85 11.87 36.26
C ASN A 8 -22.78 10.96 35.64
N GLN A 9 -22.93 10.61 34.36
CA GLN A 9 -22.05 9.69 33.66
C GLN A 9 -20.62 10.22 33.67
N SER A 10 -19.67 9.32 33.95
CA SER A 10 -18.24 9.58 33.83
C SER A 10 -17.70 9.13 32.48
N PHE A 11 -16.79 9.92 31.91
CA PHE A 11 -16.19 9.70 30.60
C PHE A 11 -14.66 9.69 30.69
N ILE A 12 -14.03 9.09 29.69
CA ILE A 12 -12.59 9.20 29.41
C ILE A 12 -12.42 9.99 28.12
N ILE A 13 -11.40 10.85 28.01
CA ILE A 13 -11.11 11.60 26.79
C ILE A 13 -9.74 11.22 26.24
N TYR A 14 -9.68 10.65 25.05
CA TYR A 14 -8.44 10.41 24.32
C TYR A 14 -8.05 11.66 23.53
N GLY A 15 -6.93 12.29 23.90
CA GLY A 15 -6.41 13.53 23.33
C GLY A 15 -6.50 14.69 24.31
N ALA A 16 -5.40 15.00 25.01
CA ALA A 16 -5.33 16.07 26.00
C ALA A 16 -5.09 17.48 25.40
N GLY A 17 -5.27 17.60 24.07
CA GLY A 17 -5.12 18.83 23.31
C GLY A 17 -6.32 19.78 23.43
N MET A 18 -6.42 20.72 22.49
CA MET A 18 -7.48 21.74 22.49
C MET A 18 -8.89 21.13 22.39
N LEU A 19 -9.09 20.17 21.48
CA LEU A 19 -10.39 19.52 21.28
C LEU A 19 -10.86 18.76 22.52
N GLY A 20 -9.98 17.97 23.15
CA GLY A 20 -10.31 17.26 24.38
C GLY A 20 -10.70 18.19 25.53
N ARG A 21 -10.05 19.36 25.63
CA ARG A 21 -10.41 20.38 26.63
C ARG A 21 -11.76 21.05 26.35
N ILE A 22 -12.10 21.27 25.09
CA ILE A 22 -13.42 21.78 24.69
C ILE A 22 -14.50 20.75 25.08
N MET A 23 -14.29 19.48 24.74
CA MET A 23 -15.23 18.41 25.06
C MET A 23 -15.37 18.18 26.57
N GLN A 24 -14.28 18.28 27.33
CA GLN A 24 -14.30 18.28 28.79
C GLN A 24 -15.19 19.41 29.34
N ALA A 25 -15.01 20.64 28.86
CA ALA A 25 -15.82 21.78 29.30
C ALA A 25 -17.31 21.56 28.99
N ASN A 26 -17.62 21.01 27.82
CA ASN A 26 -19.00 20.70 27.43
C ASN A 26 -19.65 19.63 28.33
N LEU A 27 -18.90 18.58 28.71
CA LEU A 27 -19.38 17.57 29.65
C LEU A 27 -19.64 18.16 31.03
N LEU A 28 -18.69 18.95 31.56
CA LEU A 28 -18.82 19.59 32.87
C LEU A 28 -20.02 20.56 32.93
N ASN A 29 -20.26 21.32 31.85
CA ASN A 29 -21.43 22.20 31.75
C ASN A 29 -22.78 21.45 31.78
N GLN A 30 -22.77 20.15 31.50
CA GLN A 30 -23.94 19.27 31.57
C GLN A 30 -24.04 18.51 32.90
N GLY A 31 -23.13 18.74 33.85
CA GLY A 31 -23.08 18.03 35.13
C GLY A 31 -22.39 16.66 35.08
N MET A 32 -21.80 16.30 33.93
CA MET A 32 -21.08 15.04 33.74
C MET A 32 -19.61 15.15 34.17
N GLN A 33 -18.95 14.01 34.35
CA GLN A 33 -17.58 13.96 34.85
C GLN A 33 -16.62 13.39 33.81
N VAL A 34 -15.35 13.81 33.90
CA VAL A 34 -14.24 13.21 33.15
C VAL A 34 -13.31 12.59 34.16
N ASP A 35 -13.15 11.27 34.10
CA ASP A 35 -12.35 10.48 35.03
C ASP A 35 -10.85 10.69 34.77
N CYS A 36 -10.45 10.56 33.50
CA CYS A 36 -9.09 10.80 33.06
C CYS A 36 -9.01 11.20 31.58
N PHE A 37 -7.85 11.71 31.18
CA PHE A 37 -7.45 11.81 29.79
C PHE A 37 -6.52 10.65 29.41
N LEU A 38 -6.57 10.24 28.14
CA LEU A 38 -5.56 9.38 27.52
C LEU A 38 -4.76 10.21 26.51
N ASP A 39 -3.43 10.13 26.53
CA ASP A 39 -2.57 10.77 25.52
C ASP A 39 -1.25 10.01 25.42
N GLN A 40 -0.70 9.85 24.21
CA GLN A 40 0.61 9.20 24.03
C GLN A 40 1.73 9.97 24.76
N ARG A 41 1.53 11.27 25.00
CA ARG A 41 2.47 12.14 25.73
C ARG A 41 2.12 12.27 27.21
N ALA A 42 1.37 11.32 27.79
CA ALA A 42 0.92 11.37 29.18
C ALA A 42 2.04 11.73 30.18
N LYS A 43 3.23 11.12 30.04
CA LYS A 43 4.38 11.42 30.90
C LYS A 43 4.81 12.89 30.88
N THR A 44 4.64 13.55 29.74
CA THR A 44 4.99 14.96 29.56
C THR A 44 3.88 15.89 30.06
N ILE A 45 2.62 15.51 29.87
CA ILE A 45 1.46 16.34 30.21
C ILE A 45 1.14 16.26 31.70
N GLY A 46 1.18 15.06 32.28
CA GLY A 46 0.85 14.79 33.68
C GLY A 46 -0.64 14.95 33.97
N ASN A 47 -1.13 16.20 34.02
CA ASN A 47 -2.51 16.54 34.35
C ASN A 47 -3.09 17.60 33.41
N VAL A 48 -4.40 17.50 33.14
CA VAL A 48 -5.19 18.57 32.52
C VAL A 48 -6.07 19.19 33.61
N GLY A 49 -5.62 20.31 34.17
CA GLY A 49 -6.23 20.85 35.39
C GLY A 49 -6.02 19.87 36.55
N ASN A 50 -7.11 19.38 37.13
CA ASN A 50 -7.08 18.39 38.22
C ASN A 50 -7.35 16.95 37.74
N ILE A 51 -7.38 16.72 36.43
CA ILE A 51 -7.70 15.43 35.82
C ILE A 51 -6.40 14.76 35.34
N PRO A 52 -6.12 13.50 35.74
CA PRO A 52 -4.90 12.82 35.35
C PRO A 52 -4.87 12.45 33.87
N VAL A 53 -3.67 12.38 33.31
CA VAL A 53 -3.41 11.94 31.93
C VAL A 53 -2.62 10.63 31.95
N HIS A 54 -3.14 9.59 31.30
CA HIS A 54 -2.53 8.27 31.21
C HIS A 54 -2.20 7.89 29.76
N THR A 55 -1.31 6.91 29.57
CA THR A 55 -1.24 6.20 28.30
C THR A 55 -2.31 5.08 28.27
N PRO A 56 -2.78 4.63 27.10
CA PRO A 56 -3.81 3.57 27.02
C PRO A 56 -3.43 2.23 27.67
N ASP A 57 -2.13 1.95 27.74
CA ASP A 57 -1.51 0.76 28.32
C ASP A 57 -1.11 0.95 29.79
N ASP A 58 -1.45 2.09 30.41
CA ASP A 58 -1.07 2.39 31.79
C ASP A 58 -1.66 1.34 32.75
N PRO A 59 -0.82 0.60 33.52
CA PRO A 59 -1.28 -0.43 34.44
C PRO A 59 -2.13 0.11 35.61
N GLN A 60 -2.14 1.42 35.86
CA GLN A 60 -2.98 2.05 36.87
C GLN A 60 -4.46 2.14 36.46
N LEU A 61 -4.77 1.99 35.17
CA LEU A 61 -6.14 2.02 34.66
C LEU A 61 -6.86 0.72 35.03
N SER A 62 -7.84 0.84 35.94
CA SER A 62 -8.64 -0.30 36.39
C SER A 62 -9.56 -0.84 35.28
N ASN A 63 -9.93 -2.12 35.38
CA ASN A 63 -10.91 -2.73 34.49
C ASN A 63 -12.30 -2.05 34.53
N LEU A 64 -12.62 -1.34 35.62
CA LEU A 64 -13.85 -0.55 35.73
C LEU A 64 -13.75 0.74 34.91
N GLN A 65 -12.61 1.43 34.96
CA GLN A 65 -12.37 2.61 34.11
C GLN A 65 -12.39 2.26 32.62
N LYS A 66 -11.89 1.09 32.24
CA LYS A 66 -11.95 0.60 30.85
C LYS A 66 -13.37 0.33 30.33
N ARG A 67 -14.37 0.28 31.22
CA ARG A 67 -15.80 0.19 30.87
C ARG A 67 -16.48 1.54 30.74
N LEU A 68 -15.79 2.65 31.03
CA LEU A 68 -16.33 3.99 30.80
C LEU A 68 -16.33 4.33 29.30
N PRO A 69 -17.27 5.17 28.82
CA PRO A 69 -17.23 5.67 27.46
C PRO A 69 -15.99 6.53 27.22
N VAL A 70 -15.26 6.22 26.16
CA VAL A 70 -14.07 6.95 25.73
C VAL A 70 -14.41 7.81 24.53
N ILE A 71 -14.10 9.10 24.61
CA ILE A 71 -14.27 10.07 23.53
C ILE A 71 -12.93 10.27 22.83
N LEU A 72 -12.86 10.07 21.51
CA LEU A 72 -11.64 10.36 20.75
C LEU A 72 -11.65 11.81 20.28
N ALA A 73 -10.86 12.64 20.95
CA ALA A 73 -10.79 14.09 20.76
C ALA A 73 -9.44 14.51 20.14
N VAL A 74 -9.04 13.84 19.05
CA VAL A 74 -7.86 14.21 18.25
C VAL A 74 -8.30 15.02 17.03
N SER A 75 -7.43 15.89 16.53
CA SER A 75 -7.75 16.78 15.40
C SER A 75 -7.78 16.07 14.06
N ASP A 76 -7.10 14.93 13.95
CA ASP A 76 -7.10 14.11 12.75
C ASP A 76 -8.24 13.08 12.82
N TYR A 77 -9.37 13.43 12.20
CA TYR A 77 -10.54 12.56 12.13
C TYR A 77 -10.25 11.22 11.45
N PHE A 78 -9.26 11.13 10.55
CA PHE A 78 -8.89 9.88 9.89
C PHE A 78 -8.15 8.92 10.82
N ALA A 79 -7.48 9.44 11.85
CA ALA A 79 -6.83 8.62 12.87
C ALA A 79 -7.83 7.98 13.84
N HIS A 80 -9.10 8.43 13.85
CA HIS A 80 -10.08 7.96 14.84
C HIS A 80 -10.35 6.46 14.76
N GLU A 81 -10.48 5.89 13.55
CA GLU A 81 -10.75 4.46 13.42
C GLU A 81 -9.58 3.61 13.91
N THR A 82 -8.35 3.95 13.50
CA THR A 82 -7.14 3.25 13.96
C THR A 82 -6.95 3.38 15.47
N LEU A 83 -7.20 4.56 16.03
CA LEU A 83 -7.12 4.78 17.48
C LEU A 83 -8.20 4.00 18.23
N ALA A 84 -9.41 3.90 17.67
CA ALA A 84 -10.48 3.11 18.25
C ALA A 84 -10.11 1.61 18.31
N GLU A 85 -9.50 1.07 17.24
CA GLU A 85 -8.99 -0.30 17.23
C GLU A 85 -7.90 -0.52 18.30
N VAL A 86 -6.96 0.41 18.43
CA VAL A 86 -5.90 0.35 19.43
C VAL A 86 -6.50 0.35 20.84
N LEU A 87 -7.44 1.25 21.13
CA LEU A 87 -8.12 1.31 22.42
C LEU A 87 -8.94 0.04 22.71
N PHE A 88 -9.61 -0.50 21.70
CA PHE A 88 -10.33 -1.76 21.84
C PHE A 88 -9.41 -2.91 22.27
N ARG A 89 -8.20 -3.02 21.69
CA ARG A 89 -7.19 -4.01 22.09
C ARG A 89 -6.74 -3.84 23.54
N TYR A 90 -6.74 -2.63 24.06
CA TYR A 90 -6.45 -2.34 25.48
C TYR A 90 -7.64 -2.58 26.42
N GLY A 91 -8.79 -3.00 25.88
CA GLY A 91 -9.98 -3.39 26.63
C GLY A 91 -11.07 -2.33 26.72
N PHE A 92 -10.93 -1.20 26.00
CA PHE A 92 -11.96 -0.16 25.96
C PHE A 92 -13.06 -0.52 24.96
N THR A 93 -14.29 -0.70 25.43
CA THR A 93 -15.38 -1.23 24.59
C THR A 93 -16.47 -0.23 24.26
N LEU A 94 -16.52 0.94 24.91
CA LEU A 94 -17.49 2.00 24.63
C LEU A 94 -16.74 3.20 24.04
N LEU A 95 -16.79 3.37 22.71
CA LEU A 95 -15.99 4.40 22.02
C LEU A 95 -16.91 5.38 21.27
N ILE A 96 -16.70 6.68 21.50
CA ILE A 96 -17.43 7.80 20.89
C ILE A 96 -16.45 8.58 20.03
N PHE A 97 -16.62 8.53 18.71
CA PHE A 97 -15.72 9.16 17.77
C PHE A 97 -16.39 9.40 16.43
N LYS A 98 -15.89 10.37 15.67
CA LYS A 98 -16.32 10.58 14.28
C LYS A 98 -15.90 9.38 13.41
N ARG A 99 -16.88 8.64 12.88
CA ARG A 99 -16.74 7.57 11.89
C ARG A 99 -16.95 8.10 10.47
N ASP A 100 -16.31 7.47 9.48
CA ASP A 100 -16.54 7.76 8.07
C ASP A 100 -18.04 7.64 7.71
N LEU A 101 -18.53 8.61 6.92
CA LEU A 101 -19.96 8.78 6.60
C LEU A 101 -20.54 7.70 5.69
N ILE A 102 -19.73 6.77 5.19
CA ILE A 102 -20.17 5.71 4.28
C ILE A 102 -20.55 4.49 5.13
N GLY A 103 -21.83 4.32 5.53
CA GLY A 103 -22.35 3.09 6.16
C GLY A 103 -23.69 3.26 6.93
N GLY A 104 -24.20 2.18 7.54
CA GLY A 104 -25.57 2.07 8.08
C GLY A 104 -25.91 2.84 9.37
N GLU A 105 -27.15 2.70 9.87
CA GLU A 105 -27.77 3.50 10.96
C GLU A 105 -26.93 3.65 12.24
N GLN A 106 -26.18 2.62 12.64
CA GLN A 106 -25.29 2.69 13.82
C GLN A 106 -24.18 3.74 13.68
N ARG A 107 -23.69 4.00 12.46
CA ARG A 107 -22.65 5.03 12.20
C ARG A 107 -23.22 6.44 12.35
N HIS A 108 -24.48 6.64 11.94
CA HIS A 108 -25.17 7.90 12.14
C HIS A 108 -25.41 8.20 13.62
N ALA A 109 -25.73 7.20 14.44
CA ALA A 109 -25.95 7.38 15.87
C ALA A 109 -24.68 7.81 16.62
N VAL A 110 -23.53 7.15 16.38
CA VAL A 110 -22.26 7.52 17.02
C VAL A 110 -21.76 8.89 16.55
N ASN A 111 -21.90 9.21 15.25
CA ASN A 111 -21.55 10.53 14.71
C ASN A 111 -22.44 11.63 15.31
N ALA A 112 -23.74 11.40 15.42
CA ALA A 112 -24.66 12.36 16.02
C ALA A 112 -24.35 12.59 17.51
N LEU A 113 -23.98 11.54 18.25
CA LEU A 113 -23.55 11.67 19.64
C LEU A 113 -22.25 12.48 19.76
N TYR A 114 -21.27 12.20 18.90
CA TYR A 114 -20.01 12.92 18.84
C TYR A 114 -20.21 14.41 18.53
N ASP A 115 -21.02 14.72 17.52
CA ASP A 115 -21.32 16.10 17.12
C ASP A 115 -22.06 16.85 18.24
N ARG A 116 -23.03 16.21 18.90
CA ARG A 116 -23.70 16.79 20.07
C ARG A 116 -22.75 17.10 21.20
N LEU A 117 -21.82 16.19 21.50
CA LEU A 117 -20.81 16.41 22.52
C LEU A 117 -19.93 17.61 22.16
N PHE A 118 -19.50 17.70 20.90
CA PHE A 118 -18.68 18.82 20.43
C PHE A 118 -19.41 20.16 20.47
N GLU A 119 -20.69 20.18 20.13
CA GLU A 119 -21.57 21.36 20.15
C GLU A 119 -22.07 21.73 21.56
N GLY A 120 -21.83 20.89 22.56
CA GLY A 120 -22.33 21.08 23.93
C GLY A 120 -23.82 20.79 24.10
N GLY A 121 -24.41 20.01 23.19
CA GLY A 121 -25.80 19.57 23.27
C GLY A 121 -26.04 18.49 24.33
N ARG A 122 -27.28 18.37 24.81
CA ARG A 122 -27.69 17.44 25.88
C ARG A 122 -27.46 15.98 25.49
N LEU A 123 -26.67 15.25 26.28
CA LEU A 123 -26.38 13.82 26.06
C LEU A 123 -27.25 12.85 26.88
N ALA A 124 -27.87 13.31 27.96
CA ALA A 124 -28.68 12.46 28.83
C ALA A 124 -29.83 11.77 28.06
N GLY A 125 -29.94 10.44 28.19
CA GLY A 125 -30.90 9.60 27.47
C GLY A 125 -30.44 9.15 26.07
N MET A 126 -29.21 9.49 25.66
CA MET A 126 -28.60 8.92 24.46
C MET A 126 -27.92 7.59 24.77
N HIS A 127 -27.83 6.71 23.78
CA HIS A 127 -27.16 5.41 23.94
C HIS A 127 -25.76 5.40 23.32
N VAL A 128 -24.80 4.82 24.05
CA VAL A 128 -23.47 4.46 23.56
C VAL A 128 -23.47 2.96 23.34
N GLU A 129 -23.43 2.55 22.08
CA GLU A 129 -23.28 1.16 21.73
C GLU A 129 -21.83 0.69 21.95
N PRO A 130 -21.61 -0.59 22.33
CA PRO A 130 -20.29 -1.17 22.31
C PRO A 130 -19.65 -1.02 20.93
N TYR A 131 -18.43 -0.51 20.92
CA TYR A 131 -17.58 -0.53 19.74
C TYR A 131 -17.34 -1.99 19.36
N LEU A 132 -17.92 -2.37 18.24
CA LEU A 132 -17.53 -3.54 17.50
C LEU A 132 -16.44 -3.06 16.53
N PRO A 133 -15.22 -3.61 16.61
CA PRO A 133 -14.26 -3.46 15.53
C PRO A 133 -14.98 -3.84 14.25
N GLN A 134 -14.80 -3.05 13.20
CA GLN A 134 -15.29 -3.50 11.92
C GLN A 134 -14.57 -4.83 11.63
N ILE A 135 -15.31 -5.94 11.64
CA ILE A 135 -15.12 -6.88 10.55
C ILE A 135 -15.49 -6.01 9.36
N ARG A 136 -14.49 -5.47 8.66
CA ARG A 136 -14.70 -4.59 7.51
C ARG A 136 -15.73 -5.29 6.65
N GLU A 137 -16.98 -4.80 6.72
CA GLU A 137 -18.04 -5.25 5.82
C GLU A 137 -17.41 -5.09 4.46
N THR A 138 -17.32 -6.21 3.76
CA THR A 138 -16.58 -6.32 2.53
C THR A 138 -16.98 -5.12 1.68
N MET A 139 -16.03 -4.21 1.45
CA MET A 139 -16.21 -3.22 0.41
C MET A 139 -16.71 -3.99 -0.81
N PRO A 140 -17.66 -3.47 -1.61
CA PRO A 140 -18.29 -4.20 -2.70
C PRO A 140 -17.33 -4.47 -3.87
N PHE A 141 -16.03 -4.56 -3.62
CA PHE A 141 -15.01 -5.00 -4.54
C PHE A 141 -15.19 -6.44 -5.02
N GLN A 142 -15.96 -7.26 -4.28
CA GLN A 142 -16.32 -8.61 -4.71
C GLN A 142 -17.30 -8.62 -5.89
N ALA A 143 -18.07 -7.54 -6.08
CA ALA A 143 -19.06 -7.42 -7.13
C ALA A 143 -18.53 -6.58 -8.31
N PRO A 144 -18.88 -6.94 -9.56
CA PRO A 144 -18.64 -6.07 -10.69
C PRO A 144 -19.35 -4.72 -10.46
N LEU A 145 -18.66 -3.62 -10.78
CA LEU A 145 -19.24 -2.28 -10.76
C LEU A 145 -20.32 -2.12 -11.82
N SER A 146 -20.13 -2.77 -12.97
CA SER A 146 -21.13 -2.90 -14.02
C SER A 146 -20.84 -4.10 -14.91
N GLU A 147 -21.89 -4.63 -15.52
CA GLU A 147 -21.83 -5.66 -16.55
C GLU A 147 -22.67 -5.19 -17.75
N GLU A 148 -22.01 -4.95 -18.89
CA GLU A 148 -22.64 -4.40 -20.09
C GLU A 148 -22.06 -5.10 -21.32
N ASN A 149 -22.91 -5.64 -22.19
CA ASN A 149 -22.50 -6.22 -23.48
C ASN A 149 -21.37 -7.26 -23.38
N GLY A 150 -21.38 -8.09 -22.34
CA GLY A 150 -20.35 -9.12 -22.11
C GLY A 150 -19.00 -8.57 -21.58
N ALA A 151 -18.94 -7.29 -21.22
CA ALA A 151 -17.81 -6.68 -20.54
C ALA A 151 -18.15 -6.40 -19.07
N ILE A 152 -17.17 -6.59 -18.20
CA ILE A 152 -17.25 -6.32 -16.77
C ILE A 152 -16.34 -5.16 -16.42
N THR A 153 -16.85 -4.21 -15.65
CA THR A 153 -16.05 -3.16 -15.01
C THR A 153 -15.85 -3.50 -13.54
N ALA A 154 -14.61 -3.56 -13.06
CA ALA A 154 -14.28 -3.88 -11.67
C ALA A 154 -13.06 -3.09 -11.20
N TYR A 155 -12.85 -3.03 -9.89
CA TYR A 155 -11.63 -2.45 -9.32
C TYR A 155 -10.50 -3.48 -9.36
N LEU A 156 -9.42 -3.15 -10.07
CA LEU A 156 -8.20 -3.95 -10.12
C LEU A 156 -7.09 -3.32 -9.27
N PRO A 157 -6.22 -4.13 -8.65
CA PRO A 157 -5.06 -3.60 -7.95
C PRO A 157 -4.05 -3.11 -8.98
N ILE A 158 -3.50 -1.91 -8.77
CA ILE A 158 -2.48 -1.33 -9.65
C ILE A 158 -1.25 -2.24 -9.79
N SER A 159 -0.92 -3.00 -8.75
CA SER A 159 0.19 -3.97 -8.76
C SER A 159 0.01 -5.11 -9.77
N LEU A 160 -1.21 -5.34 -10.28
CA LEU A 160 -1.49 -6.30 -11.35
C LEU A 160 -1.64 -5.66 -12.74
N LEU A 161 -1.43 -4.35 -12.88
CA LEU A 161 -1.56 -3.68 -14.17
C LEU A 161 -0.21 -3.56 -14.87
N PHE A 162 -0.09 -4.26 -15.98
CA PHE A 162 1.13 -4.37 -16.78
C PHE A 162 0.93 -3.75 -18.15
N ARG A 163 2.02 -3.24 -18.72
CA ARG A 163 2.00 -2.80 -20.12
C ARG A 163 2.04 -4.00 -21.04
N SER A 164 1.11 -4.03 -21.99
CA SER A 164 1.19 -4.97 -23.10
C SER A 164 2.51 -4.75 -23.86
N PRO A 165 3.25 -5.80 -24.24
CA PRO A 165 4.36 -5.66 -25.16
C PRO A 165 3.82 -4.95 -26.39
N ARG A 166 4.35 -3.75 -26.67
CA ARG A 166 3.92 -3.00 -27.84
C ARG A 166 4.21 -3.88 -29.04
N ARG A 167 3.15 -4.36 -29.71
CA ARG A 167 3.27 -4.79 -31.11
C ARG A 167 4.03 -3.67 -31.82
N ALA A 168 5.13 -4.01 -32.47
CA ALA A 168 5.85 -3.06 -33.30
C ALA A 168 4.92 -2.69 -34.45
N TRP A 169 4.15 -1.60 -34.30
CA TRP A 169 3.33 -1.08 -35.37
C TRP A 169 4.26 -0.34 -36.33
N SER A 170 4.39 -0.84 -37.56
CA SER A 170 5.06 -0.09 -38.63
C SER A 170 4.02 0.79 -39.34
N TYR A 171 4.28 2.10 -39.38
CA TYR A 171 3.47 3.04 -40.14
C TYR A 171 3.95 3.06 -41.58
N SER A 172 3.09 2.73 -42.55
CA SER A 172 3.39 2.92 -43.97
C SER A 172 2.95 4.33 -44.40
N PRO A 173 3.89 5.24 -44.72
CA PRO A 173 3.54 6.60 -45.15
C PRO A 173 2.72 6.62 -46.44
N GLU A 174 2.91 5.63 -47.31
CA GLU A 174 2.23 5.53 -48.61
C GLU A 174 0.78 5.06 -48.50
N ARG A 175 0.43 4.34 -47.43
CA ARG A 175 -0.89 3.73 -47.26
C ARG A 175 -1.72 4.33 -46.12
N HIS A 176 -1.12 5.18 -45.26
CA HIS A 176 -1.77 5.70 -44.04
C HIS A 176 -2.42 4.59 -43.18
N VAL A 177 -1.84 3.39 -43.18
CA VAL A 177 -2.34 2.21 -42.46
C VAL A 177 -1.22 1.67 -41.59
N LEU A 178 -1.55 1.30 -40.35
CA LEU A 178 -0.65 0.61 -39.43
C LEU A 178 -0.61 -0.89 -39.79
N HIS A 179 0.57 -1.44 -40.05
CA HIS A 179 0.73 -2.87 -40.31
C HIS A 179 1.24 -3.59 -39.05
N ASP A 180 0.62 -4.73 -38.75
CA ASP A 180 1.06 -5.67 -37.72
C ASP A 180 2.28 -6.44 -38.26
N THR A 181 3.48 -6.08 -37.81
CA THR A 181 4.67 -6.87 -38.09
C THR A 181 4.93 -7.77 -36.89
N SER A 182 4.70 -9.08 -37.09
CA SER A 182 5.04 -10.16 -36.15
C SER A 182 6.42 -9.91 -35.50
N PRO A 183 6.60 -10.20 -34.20
CA PRO A 183 7.89 -9.99 -33.54
C PRO A 183 8.98 -10.85 -34.20
N ASP A 184 10.14 -10.22 -34.40
CA ASP A 184 11.38 -10.89 -34.79
C ASP A 184 11.85 -11.74 -33.59
N PRO A 185 11.90 -13.07 -33.71
CA PRO A 185 12.31 -13.96 -32.62
C PRO A 185 13.79 -13.81 -32.23
N THR A 186 14.58 -13.01 -32.96
CA THR A 186 15.99 -12.73 -32.69
C THR A 186 16.26 -11.35 -32.09
N ALA A 187 15.22 -10.52 -31.91
CA ALA A 187 15.36 -9.25 -31.20
C ALA A 187 15.66 -9.53 -29.72
N HIS A 188 16.89 -9.23 -29.31
CA HIS A 188 17.32 -9.32 -27.92
C HIS A 188 16.42 -8.45 -27.04
N TRP A 189 15.49 -9.08 -26.31
CA TRP A 189 14.81 -8.62 -25.09
C TRP A 189 14.45 -7.12 -25.04
N THR A 190 13.31 -6.73 -25.60
CA THR A 190 12.81 -5.34 -25.44
C THR A 190 11.54 -5.30 -24.57
N LEU A 191 11.70 -5.06 -23.27
CA LEU A 191 10.66 -4.52 -22.37
C LEU A 191 9.33 -5.29 -22.27
N GLU A 192 9.37 -6.62 -22.23
CA GLU A 192 8.15 -7.44 -22.17
C GLU A 192 7.74 -7.65 -20.70
N ASP A 193 6.57 -7.12 -20.34
CA ASP A 193 5.83 -7.30 -19.07
C ASP A 193 6.38 -6.57 -17.83
N TYR A 194 6.28 -5.23 -17.82
CA TYR A 194 6.53 -4.41 -16.63
C TYR A 194 5.23 -3.81 -16.06
N PRO A 195 5.09 -3.70 -14.72
CA PRO A 195 4.06 -2.89 -14.09
C PRO A 195 4.02 -1.49 -14.69
N PHE A 196 2.81 -1.01 -15.00
CA PHE A 196 2.65 0.12 -15.91
C PHE A 196 3.25 1.44 -15.42
N TYR A 197 3.36 1.57 -14.11
CA TYR A 197 3.81 2.78 -13.43
C TYR A 197 5.34 2.91 -13.42
N LEU A 198 6.06 1.82 -13.66
CA LEU A 198 7.51 1.79 -13.57
C LEU A 198 8.17 2.49 -14.75
N ASN A 199 9.00 3.49 -14.45
CA ASN A 199 9.67 4.33 -15.45
C ASN A 199 8.73 4.84 -16.57
N ASP A 200 7.44 5.02 -16.24
CA ASP A 200 6.45 5.64 -17.12
C ASP A 200 6.57 7.15 -17.00
N PRO A 201 7.04 7.83 -18.05
CA PRO A 201 7.27 9.25 -17.93
C PRO A 201 5.96 10.07 -17.84
N LEU A 202 4.80 9.47 -18.15
CA LEU A 202 3.50 10.08 -17.88
C LEU A 202 3.13 10.02 -16.38
N CYS A 203 3.45 8.93 -15.70
CA CYS A 203 3.31 8.83 -14.24
C CYS A 203 4.24 9.85 -13.56
N GLU A 204 5.49 9.96 -14.00
CA GLU A 204 6.44 10.98 -13.50
C GLU A 204 5.92 12.40 -13.73
N LEU A 205 5.38 12.69 -14.91
CA LEU A 205 4.81 14.01 -15.22
C LEU A 205 3.66 14.35 -14.26
N PHE A 206 2.70 13.45 -14.11
CA PHE A 206 1.53 13.69 -13.28
C PHE A 206 1.87 13.79 -11.80
N ASP A 207 2.88 13.07 -11.33
CA ASP A 207 3.44 13.26 -9.99
C ASP A 207 4.02 14.64 -9.79
N SER A 208 4.80 15.11 -10.78
CA SER A 208 5.39 16.45 -10.73
C SER A 208 4.32 17.53 -10.70
N LEU A 209 3.25 17.38 -11.49
CA LEU A 209 2.10 18.28 -11.50
C LEU A 209 1.34 18.24 -10.17
N ARG A 210 1.06 17.05 -9.63
CA ARG A 210 0.35 16.90 -8.35
C ARG A 210 1.13 17.47 -7.17
N THR A 211 2.44 17.27 -7.14
CA THR A 211 3.31 17.71 -6.03
C THR A 211 3.77 19.15 -6.15
N GLY A 212 3.40 19.86 -7.23
CA GLY A 212 3.81 21.24 -7.46
C GLY A 212 5.30 21.41 -7.76
N ARG A 213 6.04 20.33 -8.08
CA ARG A 213 7.48 20.36 -8.41
C ARG A 213 7.79 21.00 -9.79
N GLY A 214 6.79 21.60 -10.43
CA GLY A 214 6.88 22.21 -11.77
C GLY A 214 6.85 21.18 -12.91
N LEU A 215 6.75 21.64 -14.16
CA LEU A 215 6.90 20.76 -15.33
C LEU A 215 8.37 20.36 -15.47
N GLN A 216 8.68 19.10 -15.19
CA GLN A 216 9.94 18.53 -15.65
C GLN A 216 9.79 18.10 -17.11
N MET A 217 10.48 18.79 -18.03
CA MET A 217 10.44 18.49 -19.47
C MET A 217 11.15 17.18 -19.81
N ALA A 218 12.10 16.73 -18.97
CA ALA A 218 12.83 15.48 -19.18
C ALA A 218 11.93 14.23 -19.19
N PRO A 219 10.99 14.03 -18.24
CA PRO A 219 9.94 13.02 -18.34
C PRO A 219 9.13 13.10 -19.65
N VAL A 220 8.69 14.30 -20.06
CA VAL A 220 7.90 14.46 -21.28
C VAL A 220 8.69 14.08 -22.53
N ALA A 221 9.96 14.51 -22.62
CA ALA A 221 10.87 14.14 -23.69
C ALA A 221 11.13 12.63 -23.71
N ARG A 222 11.33 11.99 -22.54
CA ARG A 222 11.52 10.53 -22.42
C ARG A 222 10.26 9.74 -22.79
N HIS A 223 9.06 10.19 -22.43
CA HIS A 223 7.79 9.54 -22.85
C HIS A 223 7.74 9.45 -24.37
N ASN A 224 8.11 10.56 -25.01
CA ASN A 224 7.96 10.75 -26.45
C ASN A 224 9.08 10.06 -27.24
N MET A 225 10.32 10.05 -26.74
CA MET A 225 11.41 9.25 -27.32
C MET A 225 11.08 7.75 -27.26
N LYS A 226 10.62 7.23 -26.11
CA LYS A 226 10.17 5.82 -25.99
C LYS A 226 8.92 5.50 -26.81
N LEU A 227 8.10 6.49 -27.18
CA LEU A 227 6.95 6.31 -28.09
C LEU A 227 7.35 6.22 -29.57
N ARG A 228 8.54 6.71 -29.93
CA ARG A 228 8.92 6.96 -31.34
C ARG A 228 10.32 6.49 -31.71
N GLU A 229 10.87 5.49 -31.02
CA GLU A 229 12.17 4.89 -31.34
C GLU A 229 12.29 4.22 -32.74
N ARG A 230 11.31 4.40 -33.64
CA ARG A 230 11.50 4.10 -35.08
C ARG A 230 11.08 5.17 -36.07
N VAL A 231 10.53 6.32 -35.65
CA VAL A 231 10.17 7.36 -36.65
C VAL A 231 10.20 8.76 -36.03
N PHE A 232 11.14 9.58 -36.51
CA PHE A 232 11.29 11.03 -36.31
C PHE A 232 12.06 11.51 -35.08
N SER A 233 13.08 12.34 -35.34
CA SER A 233 13.60 13.34 -34.39
C SER A 233 12.44 14.24 -33.97
N VAL A 234 12.07 14.21 -32.69
CA VAL A 234 11.04 15.11 -32.16
C VAL A 234 11.66 16.50 -32.00
N ASP A 235 11.31 17.44 -32.87
CA ASP A 235 11.67 18.85 -32.66
C ASP A 235 11.02 19.37 -31.37
N ASN A 236 11.73 20.26 -30.65
CA ASN A 236 11.34 20.78 -29.33
C ASN A 236 9.93 21.39 -29.28
N VAL A 237 9.41 21.90 -30.41
CA VAL A 237 8.07 22.48 -30.53
C VAL A 237 6.98 21.43 -30.33
N LEU A 238 7.12 20.26 -30.96
CA LEU A 238 6.15 19.16 -30.85
C LEU A 238 6.15 18.56 -29.44
N ALA A 239 7.31 18.50 -28.79
CA ALA A 239 7.41 18.09 -27.39
C ALA A 239 6.67 19.06 -26.45
N GLY A 240 6.75 20.37 -26.72
CA GLY A 240 6.03 21.41 -25.98
C GLY A 240 4.51 21.32 -26.11
N GLU A 241 4.00 21.14 -27.33
CA GLU A 241 2.56 20.98 -27.57
C GLU A 241 1.99 19.72 -26.90
N MET A 242 2.73 18.62 -26.93
CA MET A 242 2.34 17.39 -26.24
C MET A 242 2.37 17.55 -24.72
N ALA A 243 3.37 18.25 -24.16
CA ALA A 243 3.41 18.58 -22.73
C ALA A 243 2.15 19.36 -22.33
N ALA A 244 1.80 20.41 -23.10
CA ALA A 244 0.61 21.22 -22.87
C ALA A 244 -0.68 20.39 -22.90
N ARG A 245 -0.78 19.43 -23.83
CA ARG A 245 -1.91 18.49 -23.89
C ARG A 245 -2.03 17.63 -22.63
N TYR A 246 -0.92 17.05 -22.14
CA TYR A 246 -0.97 16.23 -20.92
C TYR A 246 -1.26 17.06 -19.67
N VAL A 247 -0.78 18.30 -19.60
CA VAL A 247 -1.17 19.26 -18.54
C VAL A 247 -2.67 19.53 -18.58
N SER A 248 -3.23 19.79 -19.76
CA SER A 248 -4.68 19.97 -19.92
C SER A 248 -5.47 18.73 -19.52
N HIS A 249 -5.01 17.54 -19.92
CA HIS A 249 -5.63 16.27 -19.49
C HIS A 249 -5.59 16.12 -17.96
N PHE A 250 -4.45 16.42 -17.34
CA PHE A 250 -4.31 16.38 -15.88
C PHE A 250 -5.32 17.32 -15.21
N GLN A 251 -5.42 18.58 -15.67
CA GLN A 251 -6.37 19.56 -15.14
C GLN A 251 -7.83 19.11 -15.28
N HIS A 252 -8.21 18.58 -16.45
CA HIS A 252 -9.56 18.05 -16.67
C HIS A 252 -9.85 16.85 -15.78
N MET A 253 -8.89 15.94 -15.63
CA MET A 253 -9.03 14.77 -14.75
C MET A 253 -9.03 15.15 -13.27
N THR A 254 -8.28 16.17 -12.84
CA THR A 254 -8.38 16.74 -11.48
C THR A 254 -9.79 17.27 -11.24
N LYS A 255 -10.34 18.05 -12.18
CA LYS A 255 -11.71 18.55 -12.08
C LYS A 255 -12.73 17.42 -12.03
N ALA A 256 -12.58 16.40 -12.88
CA ALA A 256 -13.44 15.22 -12.87
C ALA A 256 -13.32 14.46 -11.54
N PHE A 257 -12.11 14.23 -11.04
CA PHE A 257 -11.88 13.54 -9.78
C PHE A 257 -12.48 14.26 -8.58
N SER A 258 -12.47 15.59 -8.58
CA SER A 258 -13.07 16.37 -7.49
C SER A 258 -14.59 16.53 -7.58
N LEU A 259 -15.16 16.66 -8.79
CA LEU A 259 -16.57 16.99 -8.98
C LEU A 259 -17.45 15.79 -9.36
N ASP A 260 -16.88 14.76 -9.98
CA ASP A 260 -17.56 13.57 -10.49
C ASP A 260 -16.61 12.36 -10.51
N PRO A 261 -16.22 11.80 -9.35
CA PRO A 261 -15.32 10.64 -9.28
C PRO A 261 -15.82 9.44 -10.10
N ALA A 262 -17.14 9.31 -10.26
CA ALA A 262 -17.77 8.26 -11.06
C ALA A 262 -17.43 8.35 -12.56
N PHE A 263 -16.87 9.47 -13.04
CA PHE A 263 -16.29 9.60 -14.38
C PHE A 263 -15.34 8.44 -14.71
N PHE A 264 -14.47 8.05 -13.77
CA PHE A 264 -13.48 6.99 -14.00
C PHE A 264 -14.10 5.60 -14.04
N VAL A 265 -15.27 5.41 -13.41
CA VAL A 265 -16.04 4.16 -13.48
C VAL A 265 -16.82 4.08 -14.79
N ARG A 266 -17.36 5.20 -15.28
CA ARG A 266 -18.06 5.27 -16.59
C ARG A 266 -17.10 5.22 -17.78
N HIS A 267 -15.86 5.65 -17.59
CA HIS A 267 -14.79 5.64 -18.59
C HIS A 267 -13.54 4.89 -18.07
N PRO A 268 -13.66 3.59 -17.74
CA PRO A 268 -12.56 2.83 -17.14
C PRO A 268 -11.41 2.61 -18.13
N ALA A 269 -10.25 2.22 -17.62
CA ALA A 269 -9.19 1.68 -18.47
C ALA A 269 -9.60 0.32 -19.03
N GLN A 270 -9.15 -0.03 -20.23
CA GLN A 270 -9.43 -1.34 -20.81
C GLN A 270 -8.25 -2.26 -20.57
N VAL A 271 -8.53 -3.49 -20.13
CA VAL A 271 -7.50 -4.46 -19.80
C VAL A 271 -7.84 -5.86 -20.31
N LYS A 272 -6.82 -6.70 -20.40
CA LYS A 272 -6.92 -8.13 -20.76
C LYS A 272 -6.20 -8.99 -19.74
N TRP A 273 -6.80 -10.07 -19.29
CA TRP A 273 -6.16 -11.03 -18.38
C TRP A 273 -5.01 -11.78 -19.08
N HIS A 274 -3.94 -12.02 -18.33
CA HIS A 274 -2.78 -12.76 -18.77
C HIS A 274 -2.61 -14.04 -17.92
N GLU A 275 -2.18 -15.13 -18.57
CA GLU A 275 -2.06 -16.45 -17.93
C GLU A 275 -1.07 -16.49 -16.75
N ARG A 276 -0.12 -15.53 -16.71
CA ARG A 276 0.85 -15.34 -15.63
C ARG A 276 0.31 -14.59 -14.40
N GLY A 277 -0.99 -14.29 -14.34
CA GLY A 277 -1.62 -13.74 -13.13
C GLY A 277 -1.54 -12.21 -13.01
N TYR A 278 -1.66 -11.50 -14.13
CA TYR A 278 -1.76 -10.03 -14.19
C TYR A 278 -2.59 -9.60 -15.40
N PHE A 279 -2.83 -8.29 -15.53
CA PHE A 279 -3.62 -7.70 -16.60
C PHE A 279 -2.77 -6.80 -17.49
N PHE A 280 -2.90 -6.98 -18.81
CA PHE A 280 -2.37 -6.03 -19.77
C PHE A 280 -3.31 -4.86 -19.99
N ILE A 281 -2.76 -3.65 -19.98
CA ILE A 281 -3.48 -2.44 -20.36
C ILE A 281 -3.59 -2.38 -21.88
N LEU A 282 -4.83 -2.33 -22.38
CA LEU A 282 -5.16 -2.14 -23.79
C LEU A 282 -5.40 -0.65 -24.11
N ASP A 283 -6.11 0.06 -23.23
CA ASP A 283 -6.39 1.50 -23.34
C ASP A 283 -6.48 2.14 -21.94
N GLY A 284 -6.32 3.47 -21.89
CA GLY A 284 -6.57 4.25 -20.67
C GLY A 284 -5.32 4.55 -19.86
N ASN A 285 -4.12 4.37 -20.42
CA ASN A 285 -2.83 4.69 -19.78
C ASN A 285 -2.83 6.08 -19.11
N THR A 286 -3.36 7.11 -19.77
CA THR A 286 -3.46 8.46 -19.19
C THR A 286 -4.37 8.50 -17.96
N ARG A 287 -5.50 7.80 -17.98
CA ARG A 287 -6.41 7.73 -16.82
C ARG A 287 -5.77 6.96 -15.67
N LEU A 288 -5.12 5.83 -15.97
CA LEU A 288 -4.39 5.03 -14.98
C LEU A 288 -3.23 5.81 -14.36
N ALA A 289 -2.39 6.49 -15.16
CA ALA A 289 -1.32 7.34 -14.67
C ALA A 289 -1.84 8.47 -13.77
N PHE A 290 -3.00 9.05 -14.12
CA PHE A 290 -3.63 10.06 -13.28
C PHE A 290 -4.09 9.48 -11.94
N LEU A 291 -4.86 8.39 -11.97
CA LEU A 291 -5.37 7.73 -10.75
C LEU A 291 -4.22 7.24 -9.85
N PHE A 292 -3.16 6.69 -10.45
CA PHE A 292 -1.93 6.35 -9.76
C PHE A 292 -1.27 7.58 -9.13
N SER A 293 -1.20 8.69 -9.86
CA SER A 293 -0.65 9.94 -9.30
C SER A 293 -1.43 10.40 -8.07
N GLN A 294 -2.77 10.20 -8.04
CA GLN A 294 -3.63 10.50 -6.90
C GLN A 294 -3.44 9.55 -5.70
N GLY A 295 -2.60 8.52 -5.83
CA GLY A 295 -2.30 7.58 -4.74
C GLY A 295 -3.30 6.45 -4.57
N LEU A 296 -4.17 6.23 -5.56
CA LEU A 296 -5.07 5.08 -5.54
C LEU A 296 -4.29 3.78 -5.76
N THR A 297 -4.58 2.76 -4.96
CA THR A 297 -4.00 1.41 -5.09
C THR A 297 -4.89 0.48 -5.91
N HIS A 298 -6.16 0.83 -6.07
CA HIS A 298 -7.16 0.11 -6.85
C HIS A 298 -7.84 1.07 -7.82
N VAL A 299 -8.04 0.64 -9.06
CA VAL A 299 -8.54 1.49 -10.15
C VAL A 299 -9.59 0.77 -10.98
N PRO A 300 -10.60 1.49 -11.49
CA PRO A 300 -11.64 0.88 -12.31
C PRO A 300 -11.08 0.48 -13.68
N CYS A 301 -11.24 -0.78 -14.02
CA CYS A 301 -10.85 -1.36 -15.29
C CYS A 301 -12.01 -2.16 -15.89
N ARG A 302 -12.12 -2.12 -17.20
CA ARG A 302 -13.08 -2.90 -18.00
C ARG A 302 -12.34 -4.01 -18.73
N MET A 303 -12.88 -5.22 -18.63
CA MET A 303 -12.35 -6.43 -19.25
C MET A 303 -13.49 -7.29 -19.81
N SER A 304 -13.18 -8.36 -20.54
CA SER A 304 -14.20 -9.33 -20.95
C SER A 304 -14.76 -10.05 -19.71
N ALA A 305 -16.01 -10.53 -19.78
CA ALA A 305 -16.55 -11.36 -18.71
C ALA A 305 -15.71 -12.63 -18.49
N GLU A 306 -15.18 -13.22 -19.57
CA GLU A 306 -14.27 -14.36 -19.51
C GLU A 306 -13.02 -14.06 -18.68
N ASP A 307 -12.32 -12.96 -18.98
CA ASP A 307 -11.10 -12.54 -18.27
C ASP A 307 -11.39 -12.29 -16.78
N TYR A 308 -12.51 -11.62 -16.49
CA TYR A 308 -12.92 -11.35 -15.11
C TYR A 308 -13.14 -12.64 -14.32
N TRP A 309 -13.88 -13.60 -14.90
CA TRP A 309 -14.17 -14.85 -14.22
C TRP A 309 -12.94 -15.77 -14.14
N GLN A 310 -12.02 -15.72 -15.11
CA GLN A 310 -10.75 -16.44 -15.02
C GLN A 310 -9.87 -15.91 -13.88
N TRP A 311 -9.83 -14.59 -13.69
CA TRP A 311 -9.13 -13.98 -12.57
C TRP A 311 -9.82 -14.28 -11.23
N LEU A 312 -11.13 -14.04 -11.13
CA LEU A 312 -11.86 -14.16 -9.87
C LEU A 312 -12.03 -15.62 -9.42
N LYS A 313 -12.18 -16.58 -10.34
CA LYS A 313 -12.31 -18.01 -10.02
C LYS A 313 -10.99 -18.75 -10.24
N ALA A 314 -9.87 -18.08 -9.97
CA ALA A 314 -8.56 -18.68 -10.09
C ALA A 314 -8.46 -19.92 -9.17
N PRO A 315 -7.81 -21.01 -9.63
CA PRO A 315 -7.57 -22.19 -8.82
C PRO A 315 -6.89 -21.82 -7.48
N GLY A 316 -7.34 -22.42 -6.38
CA GLY A 316 -6.80 -22.16 -5.05
C GLY A 316 -7.57 -21.14 -4.22
N LEU A 317 -8.58 -20.44 -4.78
CA LEU A 317 -9.38 -19.46 -4.02
C LEU A 317 -10.05 -20.08 -2.79
N THR A 318 -10.77 -21.19 -2.96
CA THR A 318 -11.42 -21.90 -1.85
C THR A 318 -10.40 -22.32 -0.80
N GLU A 319 -9.24 -22.84 -1.23
CA GLU A 319 -8.19 -23.31 -0.33
C GLU A 319 -7.59 -22.18 0.50
N VAL A 320 -7.40 -20.98 -0.08
CA VAL A 320 -6.94 -19.79 0.65
C VAL A 320 -8.02 -19.32 1.63
N THR A 321 -9.28 -19.26 1.20
CA THR A 321 -10.40 -18.82 2.03
C THR A 321 -10.60 -19.74 3.23
N ASP A 322 -10.64 -21.06 3.02
CA ASP A 322 -10.78 -22.05 4.08
C ASP A 322 -9.59 -21.99 5.05
N TYR A 323 -8.37 -21.77 4.52
CA TYR A 323 -7.17 -21.64 5.33
C TYR A 323 -7.19 -20.40 6.24
N LEU A 324 -7.58 -19.24 5.69
CA LEU A 324 -7.72 -18.01 6.47
C LEU A 324 -8.84 -18.11 7.51
N GLN A 325 -9.95 -18.78 7.19
CA GLN A 325 -11.03 -19.04 8.15
C GLN A 325 -10.56 -19.95 9.30
N ALA A 326 -9.78 -20.98 8.99
CA ALA A 326 -9.21 -21.88 10.00
C ALA A 326 -8.14 -21.20 10.88
N HIS A 327 -7.52 -20.11 10.40
CA HIS A 327 -6.49 -19.34 11.08
C HIS A 327 -6.90 -17.88 11.23
N ALA A 328 -8.10 -17.62 11.74
CA ALA A 328 -8.68 -16.26 11.78
C ALA A 328 -7.83 -15.20 12.52
N ASP A 329 -6.91 -15.63 13.39
CA ASP A 329 -5.98 -14.75 14.12
C ASP A 329 -4.71 -14.39 13.32
N VAL A 330 -4.51 -14.98 12.14
CA VAL A 330 -3.33 -14.69 11.30
C VAL A 330 -3.37 -13.24 10.83
N GLN A 331 -2.30 -12.51 11.10
CA GLN A 331 -2.11 -11.17 10.55
C GLN A 331 -1.43 -11.27 9.21
N VAL A 332 -2.12 -10.85 8.15
CA VAL A 332 -1.54 -10.75 6.81
C VAL A 332 -0.85 -9.39 6.69
N PRO A 333 0.49 -9.31 6.71
CA PRO A 333 1.17 -8.01 6.82
C PRO A 333 1.04 -7.19 5.53
N THR A 334 0.92 -7.84 4.37
CA THR A 334 0.91 -7.23 3.03
C THR A 334 -0.40 -7.52 2.29
N PRO A 335 -0.84 -6.66 1.36
CA PRO A 335 -2.09 -6.84 0.65
C PRO A 335 -2.05 -8.06 -0.28
N ILE A 336 -3.18 -8.76 -0.36
CA ILE A 336 -3.40 -9.86 -1.30
C ILE A 336 -4.09 -9.29 -2.55
N PRO A 337 -3.45 -9.32 -3.74
CA PRO A 337 -3.97 -8.68 -4.96
C PRO A 337 -5.08 -9.52 -5.63
N HIS A 338 -6.16 -9.82 -4.90
CA HIS A 338 -7.33 -10.53 -5.41
C HIS A 338 -8.60 -10.01 -4.74
N ALA A 339 -9.68 -9.83 -5.51
CA ALA A 339 -10.88 -9.09 -5.10
C ALA A 339 -11.50 -9.59 -3.78
N ASP A 340 -11.55 -10.92 -3.58
CA ASP A 340 -12.08 -11.54 -2.37
C ASP A 340 -11.36 -11.13 -1.08
N PHE A 341 -10.11 -10.65 -1.19
CA PHE A 341 -9.26 -10.33 -0.06
C PHE A 341 -9.01 -8.82 0.12
N TYR A 342 -9.57 -7.95 -0.73
CA TYR A 342 -9.44 -6.49 -0.52
C TYR A 342 -9.97 -5.98 0.83
N PRO A 343 -11.00 -6.61 1.44
CA PRO A 343 -11.44 -6.22 2.79
C PRO A 343 -10.44 -6.55 3.89
N LEU A 344 -9.49 -7.46 3.66
CA LEU A 344 -8.51 -7.85 4.66
C LEU A 344 -7.56 -6.66 4.93
N PRO A 345 -7.41 -6.24 6.20
CA PRO A 345 -6.47 -5.19 6.54
C PRO A 345 -5.05 -5.71 6.37
N SER A 346 -4.24 -5.03 5.56
CA SER A 346 -2.78 -5.17 5.60
C SER A 346 -2.19 -4.07 6.47
N GLN A 347 -0.99 -4.30 7.00
CA GLN A 347 -0.23 -3.32 7.79
C GLN A 347 0.81 -2.59 6.92
N HIS A 348 1.20 -3.20 5.79
CA HIS A 348 2.21 -2.74 4.83
C HIS A 348 1.57 -2.44 3.47
N GLU A 349 2.28 -1.69 2.62
CA GLU A 349 1.92 -1.43 1.21
C GLU A 349 0.51 -0.82 0.98
N ASN A 350 -0.09 -0.20 2.00
CA ASN A 350 -1.45 0.36 1.93
C ASN A 350 -1.53 1.77 1.30
N ALA A 351 -0.39 2.41 1.11
CA ALA A 351 -0.28 3.76 0.59
C ALA A 351 0.84 3.82 -0.47
N ARG A 352 0.67 4.73 -1.41
CA ARG A 352 1.54 4.89 -2.59
C ARG A 352 3.00 5.18 -2.21
N ARG A 353 3.92 4.86 -3.13
CA ARG A 353 5.36 4.66 -2.89
C ARG A 353 5.54 3.51 -1.91
N THR A 354 5.03 2.37 -2.33
CA THR A 354 5.17 1.15 -1.56
C THR A 354 6.64 0.68 -1.60
N ALA A 355 7.05 -0.20 -0.68
CA ALA A 355 8.39 -0.77 -0.71
C ALA A 355 8.60 -1.57 -2.01
N LEU A 356 7.59 -2.31 -2.48
CA LEU A 356 7.66 -3.03 -3.74
C LEU A 356 7.88 -2.07 -4.91
N GLU A 357 7.09 -0.99 -5.01
CA GLU A 357 7.25 0.02 -6.06
C GLU A 357 8.68 0.57 -6.10
N ALA A 358 9.26 0.90 -4.94
CA ALA A 358 10.60 1.45 -4.84
C ALA A 358 11.71 0.46 -5.25
N ILE A 359 11.56 -0.83 -4.86
CA ILE A 359 12.46 -1.91 -5.28
C ILE A 359 12.41 -2.08 -6.79
N LEU A 360 11.21 -2.15 -7.36
CA LEU A 360 11.03 -2.36 -8.79
C LEU A 360 11.56 -1.18 -9.62
N ASP A 361 11.32 0.06 -9.18
CA ASP A 361 11.87 1.26 -9.81
C ASP A 361 13.40 1.25 -9.80
N PHE A 362 14.01 0.87 -8.66
CA PHE A 362 15.46 0.74 -8.55
C PHE A 362 16.02 -0.31 -9.52
N LEU A 363 15.45 -1.51 -9.53
CA LEU A 363 15.92 -2.63 -10.33
C LEU A 363 15.87 -2.33 -11.84
N ILE A 364 14.80 -1.70 -12.32
CA ILE A 364 14.69 -1.31 -13.73
C ILE A 364 15.70 -0.21 -14.06
N GLY A 365 16.01 0.68 -13.11
CA GLY A 365 17.06 1.68 -13.26
C GLY A 365 18.46 1.10 -13.44
N GLN A 366 18.70 -0.16 -13.08
CA GLN A 366 20.02 -0.80 -13.19
C GLN A 366 20.32 -1.39 -14.59
N ASP A 367 19.39 -1.34 -15.54
CA ASP A 367 19.57 -1.87 -16.92
C ASP A 367 20.06 -3.34 -16.96
N VAL A 368 19.57 -4.14 -16.01
CA VAL A 368 19.90 -5.58 -15.89
C VAL A 368 18.79 -6.47 -16.45
N ALA A 369 19.18 -7.63 -16.99
CA ALA A 369 18.23 -8.64 -17.45
C ALA A 369 17.59 -9.36 -16.25
N LEU A 370 16.51 -8.79 -15.69
CA LEU A 370 15.82 -9.30 -14.49
C LEU A 370 15.42 -10.79 -14.60
N SER A 371 15.03 -11.25 -15.78
CA SER A 371 14.65 -12.65 -16.03
C SER A 371 15.78 -13.67 -15.84
N ARG A 372 17.03 -13.21 -15.69
CA ARG A 372 18.20 -14.05 -15.42
C ARG A 372 18.68 -13.95 -13.97
N MET A 373 18.03 -13.13 -13.16
CA MET A 373 18.40 -12.92 -11.77
C MET A 373 17.66 -13.89 -10.86
N ARG A 374 18.32 -14.26 -9.78
CA ARG A 374 17.78 -15.11 -8.72
C ARG A 374 17.75 -14.35 -7.42
N PHE A 375 16.59 -14.26 -6.78
CA PHE A 375 16.38 -13.47 -5.58
C PHE A 375 15.89 -14.35 -4.43
N ALA A 376 16.24 -13.98 -3.20
CA ALA A 376 15.71 -14.59 -1.98
C ALA A 376 14.94 -13.56 -1.15
N ASP A 377 13.73 -13.89 -0.72
CA ASP A 377 12.94 -13.14 0.24
C ASP A 377 12.98 -13.86 1.59
N LEU A 378 13.70 -13.30 2.56
CA LEU A 378 14.07 -14.00 3.80
C LEU A 378 12.99 -13.97 4.89
N ARG A 379 11.93 -13.18 4.69
CA ARG A 379 10.74 -13.09 5.57
C ARG A 379 9.51 -12.84 4.71
N ALA A 380 9.23 -13.81 3.83
CA ALA A 380 8.28 -13.63 2.74
C ALA A 380 6.85 -13.34 3.20
N GLY A 381 6.47 -13.71 4.43
CA GLY A 381 5.10 -13.56 4.93
C GLY A 381 4.10 -14.23 4.00
N ALA A 382 3.14 -13.46 3.49
CA ALA A 382 2.16 -13.92 2.49
C ALA A 382 2.68 -13.91 1.03
N GLY A 383 3.95 -13.53 0.81
CA GLY A 383 4.66 -13.62 -0.46
C GLY A 383 4.60 -12.38 -1.34
N HIS A 384 4.11 -11.25 -0.85
CA HIS A 384 3.82 -10.06 -1.68
C HIS A 384 5.02 -9.60 -2.53
N PHE A 385 6.20 -9.47 -1.92
CA PHE A 385 7.41 -9.03 -2.64
C PHE A 385 7.89 -10.10 -3.62
N ALA A 386 7.99 -11.35 -3.17
CA ALA A 386 8.37 -12.48 -4.02
C ALA A 386 7.45 -12.64 -5.24
N GLN A 387 6.14 -12.54 -5.05
CA GLN A 387 5.15 -12.60 -6.15
C GLN A 387 5.28 -11.41 -7.10
N GLY A 388 5.56 -10.20 -6.59
CA GLY A 388 5.80 -9.01 -7.41
C GLY A 388 7.02 -9.17 -8.31
N LEU A 389 8.14 -9.59 -7.74
CA LEU A 389 9.40 -9.84 -8.46
C LEU A 389 9.28 -11.03 -9.43
N ARG A 390 8.60 -12.10 -9.02
CA ARG A 390 8.38 -13.26 -9.88
C ARG A 390 7.64 -12.89 -11.17
N ARG A 391 6.68 -11.95 -11.13
CA ARG A 391 5.98 -11.48 -12.33
C ARG A 391 6.89 -10.79 -13.34
N LEU A 392 8.04 -10.27 -12.92
CA LEU A 392 9.09 -9.73 -13.81
C LEU A 392 10.01 -10.82 -14.40
N GLY A 393 9.74 -12.09 -14.10
CA GLY A 393 10.54 -13.22 -14.56
C GLY A 393 11.74 -13.55 -13.68
N ILE A 394 11.92 -12.88 -12.53
CA ILE A 394 12.98 -13.17 -11.57
C ILE A 394 12.71 -14.55 -10.94
N GLU A 395 13.74 -15.39 -10.83
CA GLU A 395 13.65 -16.64 -10.08
C GLU A 395 13.64 -16.32 -8.58
N MET A 396 12.65 -16.83 -7.85
CA MET A 396 12.44 -16.46 -6.45
C MET A 396 12.53 -17.66 -5.52
N THR A 397 13.30 -17.49 -4.44
CA THR A 397 13.23 -18.29 -3.22
C THR A 397 12.55 -17.47 -2.14
N ALA A 398 11.54 -18.02 -1.46
CA ALA A 398 10.79 -17.35 -0.40
C ALA A 398 10.88 -18.16 0.89
N LEU A 399 11.46 -17.57 1.94
CA LEU A 399 11.59 -18.16 3.26
C LEU A 399 10.56 -17.55 4.20
N GLU A 400 9.84 -18.40 4.92
CA GLU A 400 8.94 -17.96 5.99
C GLU A 400 9.03 -18.94 7.17
N PRO A 401 9.53 -18.50 8.34
CA PRO A 401 9.63 -19.37 9.52
C PRO A 401 8.29 -19.61 10.24
N ASP A 402 7.30 -18.72 10.12
CA ASP A 402 5.99 -18.93 10.72
C ASP A 402 5.18 -19.93 9.88
N SER A 403 4.81 -21.07 10.47
CA SER A 403 4.15 -22.16 9.77
C SER A 403 2.77 -21.79 9.21
N VAL A 404 2.09 -20.83 9.83
CA VAL A 404 0.78 -20.35 9.36
C VAL A 404 0.96 -19.43 8.15
N LEU A 405 1.89 -18.48 8.22
CA LEU A 405 2.21 -17.62 7.08
C LEU A 405 2.82 -18.42 5.93
N PHE A 406 3.67 -19.40 6.21
CA PHE A 406 4.22 -20.31 5.20
C PHE A 406 3.12 -21.12 4.50
N GLY A 407 2.17 -21.67 5.26
CA GLY A 407 1.04 -22.38 4.70
C GLY A 407 0.12 -21.48 3.85
N LEU A 408 -0.03 -20.21 4.23
CA LEU A 408 -0.75 -19.19 3.46
C LEU A 408 0.01 -18.82 2.18
N LEU A 409 1.32 -18.57 2.26
CA LEU A 409 2.22 -18.26 1.14
C LEU A 409 2.09 -19.28 0.01
N GLN A 410 2.16 -20.58 0.34
CA GLN A 410 2.06 -21.64 -0.67
C GLN A 410 0.72 -21.60 -1.41
N ARG A 411 -0.38 -21.39 -0.69
CA ARG A 411 -1.73 -21.33 -1.27
C ARG A 411 -1.94 -20.07 -2.11
N LEU A 412 -1.46 -18.92 -1.63
CA LEU A 412 -1.50 -17.68 -2.37
C LEU A 412 -0.66 -17.75 -3.64
N ASN A 413 0.49 -18.43 -3.63
CA ASN A 413 1.30 -18.63 -4.82
C ASN A 413 0.55 -19.44 -5.90
N VAL A 414 -0.28 -20.42 -5.52
CA VAL A 414 -1.16 -21.11 -6.47
C VAL A 414 -2.23 -20.16 -7.01
N LEU A 415 -2.95 -19.47 -6.12
CA LEU A 415 -4.03 -18.53 -6.48
C LEU A 415 -3.53 -17.44 -7.45
N LEU A 416 -2.37 -16.87 -7.16
CA LEU A 416 -1.81 -15.71 -7.84
C LEU A 416 -0.88 -16.08 -9.00
N LYS A 417 -0.91 -17.33 -9.47
CA LYS A 417 -0.12 -17.85 -10.61
C LYS A 417 1.40 -17.70 -10.44
N CYS A 418 1.86 -17.85 -9.20
CA CYS A 418 3.27 -17.79 -8.79
C CYS A 418 3.73 -19.10 -8.10
N ALA A 419 3.13 -20.24 -8.46
CA ALA A 419 3.36 -21.54 -7.81
C ALA A 419 4.78 -22.10 -7.97
N ASP A 420 5.57 -21.51 -8.86
CA ASP A 420 6.95 -21.89 -9.14
C ASP A 420 7.98 -21.10 -8.30
N ILE A 421 7.52 -20.22 -7.40
CA ILE A 421 8.37 -19.67 -6.33
C ILE A 421 8.82 -20.82 -5.41
N HIS A 422 10.12 -20.94 -5.19
CA HIS A 422 10.68 -21.94 -4.29
C HIS A 422 10.44 -21.53 -2.83
N CYS A 423 9.43 -22.11 -2.19
CA CYS A 423 9.06 -21.80 -0.82
C CYS A 423 9.80 -22.73 0.17
N VAL A 424 10.36 -22.15 1.24
CA VAL A 424 11.08 -22.89 2.29
C VAL A 424 10.59 -22.44 3.67
N GLU A 425 10.12 -23.38 4.49
CA GLU A 425 9.76 -23.12 5.89
C GLU A 425 11.02 -23.13 6.75
N ALA A 426 11.66 -21.96 6.92
CA ALA A 426 12.89 -21.84 7.67
C ALA A 426 13.18 -20.39 8.10
N ASP A 427 13.89 -20.23 9.22
CA ASP A 427 14.55 -18.98 9.57
C ASP A 427 15.91 -18.89 8.86
N TRP A 428 16.11 -17.83 8.08
CA TRP A 428 17.36 -17.55 7.38
C TRP A 428 18.57 -17.52 8.31
N ARG A 429 18.41 -17.15 9.58
CA ARG A 429 19.50 -17.15 10.58
C ARG A 429 20.08 -18.53 10.87
N THR A 430 19.30 -19.57 10.61
CA THR A 430 19.66 -20.98 10.88
C THR A 430 19.89 -21.78 9.61
N ARG A 431 19.57 -21.22 8.45
CA ARG A 431 19.59 -21.90 7.16
C ARG A 431 20.75 -21.40 6.31
N GLU A 432 21.55 -22.33 5.81
CA GLU A 432 22.48 -22.04 4.72
C GLU A 432 21.69 -21.90 3.42
N LEU A 433 21.84 -20.75 2.75
CA LEU A 433 21.30 -20.48 1.43
C LEU A 433 22.43 -20.38 0.43
N SER A 434 22.16 -20.82 -0.80
CA SER A 434 23.04 -20.50 -1.92
C SER A 434 23.07 -18.99 -2.16
N ARG A 435 24.10 -18.53 -2.86
CA ARG A 435 24.24 -17.12 -3.19
C ARG A 435 23.23 -16.68 -4.26
N HIS A 436 22.51 -15.60 -3.98
CA HIS A 436 21.47 -15.00 -4.82
C HIS A 436 21.93 -13.64 -5.36
N ASP A 437 21.44 -13.24 -6.52
CA ASP A 437 21.75 -11.93 -7.10
C ASP A 437 21.17 -10.79 -6.26
N GLY A 438 19.97 -10.99 -5.73
CA GLY A 438 19.30 -10.08 -4.81
C GLY A 438 18.78 -10.78 -3.57
N VAL A 439 18.79 -10.09 -2.44
CA VAL A 439 18.23 -10.59 -1.17
C VAL A 439 17.33 -9.51 -0.58
N LEU A 440 16.13 -9.90 -0.13
CA LEU A 440 15.18 -9.04 0.56
C LEU A 440 15.11 -9.47 2.02
N LEU A 441 15.37 -8.52 2.91
CA LEU A 441 15.07 -8.62 4.33
C LEU A 441 14.21 -7.42 4.70
N ILE A 442 12.91 -7.54 4.43
CA ILE A 442 11.91 -6.50 4.67
C ILE A 442 11.06 -6.96 5.84
N ASP A 443 11.30 -6.36 7.01
CA ASP A 443 10.75 -6.90 8.25
C ASP A 443 9.26 -6.59 8.39
N CYS A 444 8.43 -7.56 8.01
CA CYS A 444 6.98 -7.45 8.04
C CYS A 444 6.39 -7.44 9.46
N VAL A 445 7.20 -7.67 10.52
CA VAL A 445 6.75 -7.65 11.92
C VAL A 445 7.87 -7.19 12.89
N ALA A 446 7.77 -5.92 13.30
CA ALA A 446 8.07 -5.32 14.61
C ALA A 446 9.28 -5.76 15.48
N SER A 447 10.37 -6.36 14.98
CA SER A 447 11.54 -6.65 15.84
C SER A 447 12.59 -5.54 15.77
N PRO A 448 12.78 -4.70 16.81
CA PRO A 448 13.67 -3.54 16.82
C PRO A 448 15.16 -3.83 17.00
N ASP A 449 15.54 -5.10 17.09
CA ASP A 449 16.91 -5.47 17.37
C ASP A 449 17.78 -5.28 16.12
N PRO A 450 18.85 -4.46 16.20
CA PRO A 450 19.78 -4.28 15.10
C PRO A 450 20.44 -5.60 14.71
N LEU A 451 20.76 -5.76 13.43
CA LEU A 451 21.51 -6.92 12.95
C LEU A 451 22.89 -7.01 13.63
N SER A 452 23.20 -8.19 14.16
CA SER A 452 24.54 -8.48 14.65
C SER A 452 25.55 -8.60 13.51
N VAL A 453 26.84 -8.42 13.81
CA VAL A 453 27.93 -8.60 12.84
C VAL A 453 27.92 -9.99 12.19
N LYS A 454 27.49 -11.03 12.92
CA LYS A 454 27.36 -12.39 12.38
C LYS A 454 26.25 -12.46 11.32
N GLU A 455 25.10 -11.88 11.62
CA GLU A 455 23.95 -11.80 10.70
C GLU A 455 24.29 -10.98 9.46
N ILE A 456 24.99 -9.86 9.61
CA ILE A 456 25.45 -9.03 8.49
C ILE A 456 26.36 -9.82 7.55
N LYS A 457 27.34 -10.57 8.10
CA LYS A 457 28.22 -11.42 7.30
C LYS A 457 27.47 -12.51 6.57
N GLN A 458 26.50 -13.13 7.23
CA GLN A 458 25.65 -14.14 6.59
C GLN A 458 24.86 -13.55 5.42
N LEU A 459 24.27 -12.36 5.58
CA LEU A 459 23.57 -11.63 4.53
C LEU A 459 24.51 -11.26 3.37
N ASP A 460 25.73 -10.83 3.66
CA ASP A 460 26.74 -10.51 2.65
C ASP A 460 27.17 -11.75 1.85
N GLU A 461 27.38 -12.89 2.51
CA GLU A 461 27.76 -14.15 1.87
C GLU A 461 26.68 -14.68 0.92
N MET A 462 25.40 -14.53 1.30
CA MET A 462 24.27 -14.94 0.46
C MET A 462 23.94 -13.95 -0.67
N THR A 463 24.48 -12.73 -0.64
CA THR A 463 24.15 -11.68 -1.61
C THR A 463 25.25 -11.50 -2.65
N ALA A 464 24.89 -11.51 -3.94
CA ALA A 464 25.82 -11.24 -5.02
C ALA A 464 25.85 -9.76 -5.40
N SER A 465 24.68 -9.15 -5.60
CA SER A 465 24.59 -7.78 -6.12
C SER A 465 23.85 -6.83 -5.20
N TYR A 466 22.62 -7.18 -4.76
CA TYR A 466 21.72 -6.24 -4.10
C TYR A 466 21.14 -6.79 -2.80
N LEU A 467 21.33 -6.10 -1.68
CA LEU A 467 20.61 -6.38 -0.44
C LEU A 467 19.58 -5.28 -0.21
N PHE A 468 18.30 -5.62 -0.32
CA PHE A 468 17.19 -4.74 0.06
C PHE A 468 16.86 -4.98 1.52
N TYR A 469 16.95 -3.92 2.31
CA TYR A 469 16.86 -4.02 3.74
C TYR A 469 15.98 -2.90 4.30
N GLU A 470 15.07 -3.28 5.20
CA GLU A 470 14.26 -2.31 5.93
C GLU A 470 14.89 -2.03 7.30
N SER A 471 15.42 -0.82 7.44
CA SER A 471 16.15 -0.37 8.62
C SER A 471 15.30 0.51 9.53
N PHE A 472 15.60 0.49 10.83
CA PHE A 472 15.04 1.37 11.86
C PHE A 472 15.71 2.76 11.90
N GLY A 473 16.85 2.94 11.22
CA GLY A 473 17.57 4.20 11.18
C GLY A 473 18.81 4.15 10.30
N LEU A 474 19.23 5.28 9.75
CA LEU A 474 20.40 5.31 8.85
C LEU A 474 21.71 4.86 9.53
N GLU A 475 21.81 4.96 10.87
CA GLU A 475 22.95 4.43 11.64
C GLU A 475 23.08 2.90 11.53
N GLU A 476 21.96 2.18 11.43
CA GLU A 476 21.97 0.73 11.22
C GLU A 476 22.39 0.39 9.79
N ALA A 477 22.03 1.22 8.80
CA ALA A 477 22.53 1.07 7.45
C ALA A 477 24.06 1.29 7.38
N GLU A 478 24.57 2.29 8.11
CA GLU A 478 26.02 2.50 8.28
C GLU A 478 26.70 1.32 8.99
N HIS A 479 26.03 0.69 9.97
CA HIS A 479 26.52 -0.51 10.64
C HIS A 479 26.65 -1.71 9.69
N VAL A 480 25.64 -1.94 8.83
CA VAL A 480 25.67 -2.97 7.79
C VAL A 480 26.83 -2.71 6.82
N LEU A 481 26.99 -1.47 6.36
CA LEU A 481 28.06 -1.10 5.44
C LEU A 481 29.46 -1.34 6.06
N ALA A 482 29.64 -0.99 7.34
CA ALA A 482 30.92 -1.16 8.04
C ALA A 482 31.33 -2.62 8.27
N HIS A 483 30.39 -3.58 8.18
CA HIS A 483 30.63 -4.99 8.51
C HIS A 483 30.32 -5.97 7.37
N SER A 484 30.13 -5.47 6.15
CA SER A 484 29.88 -6.25 4.94
C SER A 484 30.88 -5.87 3.84
N SER A 485 30.84 -6.59 2.72
CA SER A 485 31.59 -6.25 1.51
C SER A 485 30.84 -5.33 0.54
N PHE A 486 29.70 -4.74 0.94
CA PHE A 486 29.03 -3.72 0.15
C PHE A 486 29.82 -2.41 0.20
N ASP A 487 29.85 -1.68 -0.91
CA ASP A 487 30.67 -0.46 -1.04
C ASP A 487 29.84 0.81 -0.78
N THR A 488 28.51 0.72 -0.92
CA THR A 488 27.59 1.86 -0.79
C THR A 488 26.16 1.40 -0.55
N TYR A 489 25.29 2.32 -0.13
CA TYR A 489 23.85 2.12 -0.12
C TYR A 489 23.09 3.31 -0.71
N CYS A 490 21.87 3.03 -1.16
CA CYS A 490 20.90 4.04 -1.58
C CYS A 490 19.64 3.93 -0.74
N LEU A 491 19.15 5.06 -0.23
CA LEU A 491 17.82 5.15 0.36
C LEU A 491 16.76 5.12 -0.75
N LEU A 492 15.89 4.11 -0.72
CA LEU A 492 14.83 3.94 -1.71
C LEU A 492 13.50 4.52 -1.27
N ASN A 493 13.15 4.35 0.02
CA ASN A 493 11.87 4.79 0.54
C ASN A 493 11.93 5.09 2.05
N GLU A 494 11.05 5.98 2.50
CA GLU A 494 10.81 6.28 3.91
C GLU A 494 9.34 6.07 4.21
N SER A 495 9.03 5.38 5.31
CA SER A 495 7.65 5.10 5.70
C SER A 495 7.50 5.18 7.21
N VAL A 496 6.32 5.59 7.70
CA VAL A 496 6.01 5.54 9.13
C VAL A 496 5.20 4.29 9.39
N ARG A 497 5.70 3.39 10.25
CA ARG A 497 5.06 2.15 10.65
C ARG A 497 5.15 1.96 12.14
N PHE A 498 4.03 1.60 12.77
CA PHE A 498 3.93 1.42 14.22
C PHE A 498 4.47 2.62 15.02
N GLY A 499 4.28 3.84 14.49
CA GLY A 499 4.81 5.08 15.10
C GLY A 499 6.32 5.30 14.94
N THR A 500 7.01 4.45 14.18
CA THR A 500 8.46 4.55 13.90
C THR A 500 8.72 4.82 12.43
N VAL A 501 9.75 5.62 12.12
CA VAL A 501 10.21 5.82 10.74
C VAL A 501 11.05 4.61 10.34
N ARG A 502 10.74 4.04 9.18
CA ARG A 502 11.46 2.94 8.55
C ARG A 502 12.06 3.39 7.23
N TYR A 503 13.30 2.98 7.02
CA TYR A 503 14.09 3.31 5.84
C TYR A 503 14.27 2.04 5.02
N LEU A 504 13.72 2.01 3.81
CA LEU A 504 14.06 0.97 2.84
C LEU A 504 15.34 1.38 2.13
N VAL A 505 16.40 0.63 2.34
CA VAL A 505 17.70 0.86 1.72
C VAL A 505 18.07 -0.30 0.82
N VAL A 506 18.86 -0.02 -0.22
CA VAL A 506 19.53 -1.05 -1.01
C VAL A 506 21.03 -0.89 -0.90
N PHE A 507 21.71 -1.95 -0.49
CA PHE A 507 23.17 -2.04 -0.53
C PHE A 507 23.62 -2.67 -1.84
N ALA A 508 24.74 -2.18 -2.36
CA ALA A 508 25.37 -2.75 -3.55
C ALA A 508 26.90 -2.66 -3.45
N ARG A 509 27.58 -3.57 -4.14
CA ARG A 509 29.04 -3.50 -4.38
C ARG A 509 29.38 -2.53 -5.51
N THR A 510 28.47 -2.42 -6.49
CA THR A 510 28.59 -1.44 -7.56
C THR A 510 27.20 -1.05 -8.03
N PHE A 511 26.92 0.26 -8.11
CA PHE A 511 25.74 0.78 -8.79
C PHE A 511 26.07 1.07 -10.26
N GLN A 512 25.14 0.81 -11.17
CA GLN A 512 25.21 1.43 -12.49
C GLN A 512 24.59 2.84 -12.39
N ASP A 513 25.39 3.87 -12.61
CA ASP A 513 25.05 5.28 -12.36
C ASP A 513 24.10 5.90 -13.42
N LYS A 514 23.00 5.19 -13.74
CA LYS A 514 22.01 5.63 -14.74
C LYS A 514 20.64 5.85 -14.12
N GLY A 515 20.54 6.85 -13.25
CA GLY A 515 19.24 7.42 -12.85
C GLY A 515 18.65 6.87 -11.56
N ILE A 516 19.50 6.52 -10.58
CA ILE A 516 19.07 6.20 -9.22
C ILE A 516 18.30 7.39 -8.63
N LYS A 517 17.03 7.18 -8.29
CA LYS A 517 16.19 8.17 -7.61
C LYS A 517 16.37 8.05 -6.09
N GLY A 518 17.55 8.43 -5.60
CA GLY A 518 17.86 8.40 -4.17
C GLY A 518 19.20 9.06 -3.87
N ALA A 519 19.41 9.44 -2.62
CA ALA A 519 20.73 9.88 -2.18
C ALA A 519 21.63 8.64 -2.04
N ILE A 520 22.61 8.53 -2.92
CA ILE A 520 23.70 7.56 -2.79
C ILE A 520 24.60 8.05 -1.65
N ARG A 521 24.91 7.17 -0.69
CA ARG A 521 25.79 7.46 0.42
C ARG A 521 26.96 6.50 0.47
#